data_AF-A0A7C5V5I0-F1
#
_entry.id   AF-A0A7C5V5I0-F1
#
_cell.length_a   1.000
_cell.length_b   1.000
_cell.length_c   1.000
_cell.angle_alpha   90.00
_cell.angle_beta   90.00
_cell.angle_gamma   90.00
#
_symmetry.space_group_name_H-M   'P 1'
#
loop_
_entity.id
_entity.type
_entity.pdbx_description
1 polymer ?
#
loop_
_entity_poly.entity_id
_entity_poly.type
_entity_poly.pdbx_seq_one_letter_code
_entity_poly.pdbx_strand_id
1 'polypeptide(L)'
;MDYYTLIFIIFGFYGYFRFAYAIWKGKNMIKKGNRNVDVRSDKLEFIDFLVGATTLIASLLYKVEGSNVSFFVISMLYGVVLIIKSFRSFLKVLQVNIVTRKIYNYTANSYIIFSIWLLSDIIETKGIGGGLIGILLLYFITYYIIWKAI
;
A
#
# COMPACT_ATOMS: atom_id res chain seq x y z
N MET A 1 -15.96 14.95 9.43
CA MET A 1 -15.95 14.35 8.07
C MET A 1 -14.69 14.74 7.30
N ASP A 2 -14.44 16.02 6.99
CA ASP A 2 -13.31 16.45 6.13
C ASP A 2 -11.90 16.10 6.62
N TYR A 3 -11.67 16.14 7.94
CA TYR A 3 -10.39 15.79 8.55
C TYR A 3 -10.02 14.31 8.34
N TYR A 4 -10.98 13.39 8.52
CA TYR A 4 -10.73 11.96 8.28
C TYR A 4 -10.46 11.71 6.81
N THR A 5 -11.21 12.36 5.91
CA THR A 5 -10.95 12.27 4.47
C THR A 5 -9.51 12.67 4.13
N LEU A 6 -8.99 13.77 4.71
CA LEU A 6 -7.59 14.16 4.53
C LEU A 6 -6.60 13.12 5.06
N ILE A 7 -6.84 12.54 6.24
CA ILE A 7 -6.00 11.48 6.79
C ILE A 7 -5.96 10.26 5.85
N PHE A 8 -7.11 9.81 5.37
CA PHE A 8 -7.17 8.65 4.48
C PHE A 8 -6.61 8.95 3.09
N ILE A 9 -6.65 10.20 2.62
CA ILE A 9 -5.89 10.61 1.44
C ILE A 9 -4.39 10.40 1.69
N ILE A 10 -3.87 10.84 2.84
CA ILE A 10 -2.44 10.67 3.20
C ILE A 10 -2.07 9.19 3.23
N PHE A 11 -2.90 8.33 3.84
CA PHE A 11 -2.69 6.89 3.85
C PHE A 11 -2.75 6.27 2.45
N GLY A 12 -3.73 6.67 1.64
CA GLY A 12 -3.83 6.24 0.24
C GLY A 12 -2.58 6.60 -0.55
N PHE A 13 -2.10 7.84 -0.43
CA PHE A 13 -0.86 8.30 -1.06
C PHE A 13 0.38 7.57 -0.55
N TYR A 14 0.42 7.18 0.72
CA TYR A 14 1.52 6.34 1.22
C TYR A 14 1.59 5.01 0.46
N GLY A 15 0.44 4.36 0.22
CA GLY A 15 0.38 3.14 -0.59
C GLY A 15 0.91 3.35 -2.01
N TYR A 16 0.53 4.46 -2.66
CA TYR A 16 1.03 4.83 -3.98
C TYR A 16 2.54 5.11 -3.98
N PHE A 17 3.05 5.86 -3.01
CA PHE A 17 4.50 6.09 -2.84
C PHE A 17 5.25 4.77 -2.67
N ARG A 18 4.70 3.86 -1.86
CA ARG A 18 5.31 2.56 -1.58
C ARG A 18 5.35 1.68 -2.82
N PHE A 19 4.33 1.74 -3.67
CA PHE A 19 4.30 1.11 -4.99
C PHE A 19 5.40 1.67 -5.90
N ALA A 20 5.48 3.00 -6.05
CA ALA A 20 6.50 3.65 -6.87
C ALA A 20 7.92 3.29 -6.40
N TYR A 21 8.16 3.34 -5.09
CA TYR A 21 9.44 2.95 -4.49
C TYR A 21 9.78 1.49 -4.76
N ALA A 22 8.81 0.56 -4.68
CA ALA A 22 9.04 -0.85 -4.95
C ALA A 22 9.48 -1.10 -6.40
N ILE A 23 8.84 -0.45 -7.37
CA ILE A 23 9.21 -0.56 -8.80
C ILE A 23 10.60 0.04 -9.04
N TRP A 24 10.86 1.24 -8.49
CA TRP A 24 12.15 1.91 -8.63
C TRP A 24 13.29 1.07 -8.04
N LYS A 25 13.09 0.51 -6.84
CA LYS A 25 14.04 -0.41 -6.21
C LYS A 25 14.26 -1.64 -7.08
N GLY A 26 13.19 -2.26 -7.59
CA GLY A 26 13.26 -3.42 -8.48
C GLY A 26 14.07 -3.14 -9.75
N LYS A 27 13.82 -2.01 -10.41
CA LYS A 27 14.57 -1.59 -11.61
C LYS A 27 16.05 -1.36 -11.32
N ASN A 28 16.37 -0.68 -10.22
CA ASN A 28 17.75 -0.42 -9.82
C ASN A 28 18.52 -1.71 -9.49
N MET A 29 17.86 -2.72 -8.91
CA MET A 29 18.47 -4.03 -8.67
C MET A 29 18.83 -4.74 -9.99
N ILE A 30 17.97 -4.66 -11.01
CA ILE A 30 18.24 -5.22 -12.34
C ILE A 30 19.40 -4.47 -13.01
N LYS A 31 19.39 -3.14 -13.01
CA LYS A 31 20.46 -2.30 -13.61
C LYS A 31 21.83 -2.54 -12.97
N LYS A 32 21.89 -2.76 -11.66
CA LYS A 32 23.16 -2.92 -10.91
C LYS A 32 23.74 -4.34 -10.95
N GLY A 33 23.19 -5.25 -11.75
CA GLY A 33 23.83 -6.54 -12.06
C GLY A 33 24.12 -7.41 -10.83
N ASN A 34 23.17 -7.53 -9.91
CA ASN A 34 23.18 -8.52 -8.83
C ASN A 34 24.43 -8.51 -7.90
N ARG A 35 25.14 -7.38 -7.76
CA ARG A 35 26.15 -7.22 -6.70
C ARG A 35 25.44 -7.18 -5.36
N ASN A 36 25.48 -8.29 -4.59
CA ASN A 36 25.05 -8.46 -3.19
C ASN A 36 24.44 -7.19 -2.58
N VAL A 37 23.24 -6.84 -3.03
CA VAL A 37 22.49 -5.74 -2.46
C VAL A 37 21.93 -6.35 -1.21
N ASP A 38 22.60 -6.04 -0.10
CA ASP A 38 22.27 -6.56 1.22
C ASP A 38 20.75 -6.53 1.40
N VAL A 39 20.13 -7.71 1.39
CA VAL A 39 18.67 -7.93 1.50
C VAL A 39 18.19 -7.56 2.92
N ARG A 40 19.12 -7.08 3.76
CA ARG A 40 18.94 -6.56 5.10
C ARG A 40 18.13 -5.27 5.05
N SER A 41 16.88 -5.40 5.46
CA SER A 41 15.95 -4.34 5.85
C SER A 41 15.50 -3.45 4.69
N ASP A 42 14.28 -3.71 4.21
CA ASP A 42 13.52 -2.64 3.60
C ASP A 42 13.29 -1.58 4.69
N LYS A 43 14.04 -0.47 4.63
CA LYS A 43 14.07 0.59 5.67
C LYS A 43 12.68 1.15 6.03
N LEU A 44 11.70 0.88 5.17
CA LEU A 44 10.32 1.31 5.33
C LEU A 44 9.44 0.28 6.06
N GLU A 45 9.96 -0.87 6.51
CA GLU A 45 9.19 -1.86 7.30
C GLU A 45 8.61 -1.24 8.57
N PHE A 46 9.38 -0.42 9.29
CA PHE A 46 8.89 0.28 10.47
C PHE A 46 7.83 1.34 10.13
N ILE A 47 7.97 2.03 8.99
CA ILE A 47 6.99 3.01 8.53
C ILE A 47 5.71 2.31 8.08
N ASP A 48 5.81 1.16 7.40
CA ASP A 48 4.66 0.31 7.04
C ASP A 48 3.87 -0.07 8.31
N PHE A 49 4.55 -0.43 9.40
CA PHE A 49 3.90 -0.72 10.69
C PHE A 49 3.18 0.51 11.27
N LEU A 50 3.86 1.66 11.35
CA LEU A 50 3.27 2.89 11.89
C LEU A 50 2.06 3.35 11.08
N VAL A 51 2.16 3.37 9.75
CA VAL A 51 1.05 3.74 8.87
C VAL A 51 -0.08 2.72 8.99
N GLY A 52 0.23 1.43 9.05
CA GLY A 52 -0.77 0.38 9.25
C GLY A 52 -1.54 0.54 10.57
N ALA A 53 -0.83 0.70 11.69
CA ALA A 53 -1.41 0.87 13.01
C ALA A 53 -2.26 2.16 13.11
N THR A 54 -1.74 3.28 12.60
CA THR A 54 -2.48 4.55 12.59
C THR A 54 -3.71 4.49 11.67
N THR A 55 -3.64 3.79 10.54
CA THR A 55 -4.81 3.55 9.68
C THR A 55 -5.89 2.76 10.42
N LEU A 56 -5.53 1.69 11.15
CA LEU A 56 -6.50 0.91 11.92
C LEU A 56 -7.18 1.76 12.99
N ILE A 57 -6.41 2.56 13.74
CA ILE A 57 -6.96 3.46 14.75
C ILE A 57 -7.92 4.48 14.11
N ALA A 58 -7.49 5.13 13.03
CA ALA A 58 -8.32 6.09 12.30
C ALA A 58 -9.61 5.44 11.75
N SER A 59 -9.53 4.19 11.28
CA SER A 59 -10.68 3.45 10.76
C SER A 59 -11.70 3.13 11.85
N LEU A 60 -11.24 2.73 13.03
CA LEU A 60 -12.11 2.47 14.18
C LEU A 60 -12.81 3.75 14.64
N LEU A 61 -12.08 4.86 14.75
CA LEU A 61 -12.67 6.16 15.09
C LEU A 61 -13.72 6.59 14.06
N TYR A 62 -13.42 6.44 12.77
CA TYR A 62 -14.34 6.74 11.68
C TYR A 62 -15.65 5.92 11.75
N LYS A 63 -15.56 4.65 12.16
CA LYS A 63 -16.74 3.77 12.31
C LYS A 63 -17.63 4.16 13.48
N VAL A 64 -17.04 4.58 14.60
CA VAL A 64 -17.77 5.05 15.78
C VAL A 64 -18.63 6.28 15.45
N GLU A 65 -18.20 7.12 14.50
CA GLU A 65 -18.96 8.28 14.02
C GLU A 65 -20.13 7.92 13.06
N GLY A 66 -20.46 6.64 12.88
CA GLY A 66 -21.63 6.21 12.08
C GLY A 66 -21.43 6.24 10.57
N SER A 67 -20.17 6.22 10.12
CA SER A 67 -19.80 6.48 8.73
C SER A 67 -19.84 5.27 7.78
N ASN A 68 -19.55 5.49 6.48
CA ASN A 68 -19.64 4.52 5.38
C ASN A 68 -18.93 3.18 5.68
N VAL A 69 -19.68 2.08 5.58
CA VAL A 69 -19.19 0.71 5.87
C VAL A 69 -18.13 0.25 4.89
N SER A 70 -18.30 0.53 3.59
CA SER A 70 -17.36 0.11 2.56
C SER A 70 -15.98 0.74 2.77
N PHE A 71 -15.97 2.04 3.06
CA PHE A 71 -14.75 2.78 3.34
C PHE A 71 -14.02 2.26 4.58
N PHE A 72 -14.77 1.98 5.66
CA PHE A 72 -14.24 1.35 6.87
C PHE A 72 -13.56 0.00 6.57
N VAL A 73 -14.19 -0.85 5.76
CA VAL A 73 -13.63 -2.17 5.41
C VAL A 73 -12.34 -2.00 4.60
N ILE A 74 -12.34 -1.11 3.59
CA ILE A 74 -11.16 -0.85 2.76
C ILE A 74 -9.99 -0.35 3.61
N SER A 75 -10.23 0.62 4.49
CA SER A 75 -9.18 1.20 5.32
C SER A 75 -8.66 0.23 6.38
N MET A 76 -9.51 -0.63 6.95
CA MET A 76 -9.09 -1.70 7.85
C MET A 76 -8.20 -2.73 7.14
N LEU A 77 -8.62 -3.21 5.97
CA LEU A 77 -7.84 -4.17 5.18
C LEU A 77 -6.49 -3.57 4.75
N TYR A 78 -6.49 -2.29 4.34
CA TYR A 78 -5.26 -1.56 4.04
C TYR A 78 -4.29 -1.56 5.24
N GLY A 79 -4.78 -1.21 6.44
CA GLY A 79 -3.98 -1.20 7.66
C GLY A 79 -3.42 -2.58 8.03
N VAL A 80 -4.25 -3.62 8.00
CA VAL A 80 -3.83 -5.01 8.29
C VAL A 80 -2.73 -5.47 7.33
N VAL A 81 -2.88 -5.19 6.04
CA VAL A 81 -1.90 -5.63 5.04
C VAL A 81 -0.56 -4.92 5.21
N LEU A 82 -0.55 -3.64 5.55
CA LEU A 82 0.69 -2.92 5.86
C LEU A 82 1.41 -3.52 7.08
N ILE A 83 0.66 -3.92 8.11
CA ILE A 83 1.23 -4.60 9.28
C ILE A 83 1.79 -5.97 8.89
N ILE A 84 1.06 -6.78 8.10
CA ILE A 84 1.58 -8.07 7.62
C ILE A 84 2.87 -7.85 6.81
N LYS A 85 2.90 -6.81 5.99
CA LYS A 85 4.08 -6.42 5.20
C LYS A 85 5.25 -6.00 6.09
N SER A 86 5.04 -5.25 7.16
CA SER A 86 6.11 -4.83 8.08
C SER A 86 6.77 -6.02 8.78
N PHE A 87 6.02 -7.11 9.02
CA PHE A 87 6.56 -8.32 9.65
C PHE A 87 7.34 -9.23 8.70
N ARG A 88 7.68 -8.79 7.48
CA ARG A 88 8.41 -9.60 6.50
C ARG A 88 9.68 -10.20 7.08
N SER A 89 10.49 -9.40 7.76
CA SER A 89 11.78 -9.84 8.29
C SER A 89 11.63 -10.92 9.37
N PHE A 90 10.59 -10.83 10.19
CA PHE A 90 10.26 -11.84 11.20
C PHE A 90 9.67 -13.12 10.57
N LEU A 91 8.74 -12.94 9.62
CA LEU A 91 8.04 -14.04 8.95
C LEU A 91 8.91 -14.78 7.92
N LYS A 92 10.06 -14.25 7.52
CA LYS A 92 11.02 -14.94 6.63
C LYS A 92 11.39 -16.34 7.14
N VAL A 93 11.49 -16.52 8.46
CA VAL A 93 11.79 -17.81 9.10
C VAL A 93 10.65 -18.83 8.88
N LEU A 94 9.41 -18.34 8.76
CA LEU A 94 8.22 -19.16 8.55
C LEU A 94 7.89 -19.39 7.05
N GLN A 95 8.54 -18.66 6.14
CA GLN A 95 8.33 -18.73 4.68
C GLN A 95 9.24 -19.78 4.01
N VAL A 96 9.42 -20.94 4.65
CA VAL A 96 10.31 -22.02 4.16
C VAL A 96 9.75 -22.65 2.88
N ASN A 97 8.43 -22.75 2.74
CA ASN A 97 7.77 -23.32 1.57
C ASN A 97 7.48 -22.26 0.48
N ILE A 98 7.62 -22.63 -0.79
CA ILE A 98 7.27 -21.80 -1.96
C ILE A 98 5.82 -21.32 -1.88
N VAL A 99 4.89 -22.16 -1.42
CA VAL A 99 3.46 -21.83 -1.30
C VAL A 99 3.25 -20.71 -0.28
N THR A 100 3.81 -20.84 0.93
CA THR A 100 3.67 -19.83 1.98
C THR A 100 4.32 -18.51 1.60
N ARG A 101 5.45 -18.56 0.89
CA ARG A 101 6.10 -17.36 0.32
C ARG A 101 5.24 -16.64 -0.72
N LYS A 102 4.56 -17.39 -1.60
CA LYS A 102 3.64 -16.80 -2.59
C LYS A 102 2.43 -16.15 -1.93
N ILE A 103 1.79 -16.86 -0.99
CA ILE A 103 0.63 -16.35 -0.24
C ILE A 103 1.03 -15.05 0.47
N TYR A 104 2.14 -15.06 1.21
CA TYR A 104 2.64 -13.87 1.88
C TYR A 104 2.86 -12.71 0.91
N ASN A 105 3.51 -12.95 -0.24
CA ASN A 105 3.76 -11.91 -1.21
C ASN A 105 2.47 -11.34 -1.82
N TYR A 106 1.46 -12.17 -2.09
CA TYR A 106 0.18 -11.67 -2.58
C TYR A 106 -0.55 -10.84 -1.51
N THR A 107 -0.62 -11.35 -0.28
CA THR A 107 -1.22 -10.63 0.84
C THR A 107 -0.49 -9.30 1.08
N ALA A 108 0.83 -9.34 1.26
CA ALA A 108 1.64 -8.15 1.53
C ALA A 108 1.69 -7.15 0.37
N ASN A 109 1.35 -7.54 -0.87
CA ASN A 109 1.25 -6.62 -2.01
C ASN A 109 -0.17 -6.12 -2.29
N SER A 110 -1.19 -6.70 -1.64
CA SER A 110 -2.58 -6.24 -1.79
C SER A 110 -2.83 -4.82 -1.28
N TYR A 111 -1.89 -4.23 -0.50
CA TYR A 111 -1.93 -2.80 -0.13
C TYR A 111 -2.03 -1.87 -1.35
N ILE A 112 -1.55 -2.31 -2.52
CA ILE A 112 -1.66 -1.56 -3.78
C ILE A 112 -3.13 -1.43 -4.17
N ILE A 113 -3.85 -2.56 -4.17
CA ILE A 113 -5.27 -2.61 -4.53
C ILE A 113 -6.08 -1.81 -3.52
N PHE A 114 -5.82 -2.02 -2.22
CA PHE A 114 -6.52 -1.28 -1.18
C PHE A 114 -6.21 0.22 -1.19
N SER A 115 -5.00 0.64 -1.53
CA SER A 115 -4.65 2.05 -1.73
C SER A 115 -5.40 2.66 -2.93
N ILE A 116 -5.51 1.92 -4.04
CA ILE A 116 -6.30 2.34 -5.20
C ILE A 116 -7.76 2.54 -4.79
N TRP A 117 -8.36 1.55 -4.13
CA TRP A 117 -9.75 1.63 -3.68
C TRP A 117 -9.97 2.77 -2.68
N LEU A 118 -9.06 2.94 -1.71
CA LEU A 118 -9.15 4.02 -0.73
C LEU A 118 -9.13 5.40 -1.41
N LEU A 119 -8.19 5.65 -2.32
CA LEU A 119 -8.12 6.92 -3.05
C LEU A 119 -9.32 7.14 -3.98
N SER A 120 -9.79 6.08 -4.62
CA SER A 120 -10.91 6.13 -5.56
C SER A 120 -12.22 6.47 -4.84
N ASP A 121 -12.50 5.81 -3.72
CA ASP A 121 -13.69 6.07 -2.90
C ASP A 121 -13.71 7.51 -2.37
N ILE A 122 -12.55 8.06 -2.01
CA ILE A 122 -12.43 9.47 -1.59
C ILE A 122 -12.71 10.46 -2.74
N ILE A 123 -12.27 10.14 -3.95
CA ILE A 123 -12.51 11.02 -5.12
C ILE A 123 -13.98 10.97 -5.50
N GLU A 124 -14.58 9.77 -5.52
CA GLU A 124 -15.98 9.58 -5.92
C GLU A 124 -16.95 10.18 -4.89
N THR A 125 -16.63 10.11 -3.59
CA THR A 125 -17.41 10.80 -2.54
C THR A 125 -17.37 12.32 -2.65
N LYS A 126 -16.41 12.90 -3.37
CA LYS A 126 -16.37 14.34 -3.71
C LYS A 126 -17.14 14.70 -4.99
N GLY A 127 -17.85 13.74 -5.59
CA GLY A 127 -18.65 13.94 -6.80
C GLY A 127 -17.84 13.94 -8.11
N ILE A 128 -16.57 13.57 -8.08
CA ILE A 128 -15.75 13.43 -9.28
C ILE A 128 -15.93 12.01 -9.81
N GLY A 129 -16.76 11.87 -10.86
CA GLY A 129 -16.96 10.58 -11.53
C GLY A 129 -15.67 10.04 -12.17
N GLY A 130 -15.50 8.71 -12.11
CA GLY A 130 -14.34 8.03 -12.71
C GLY A 130 -13.07 8.02 -11.84
N GLY A 131 -13.20 8.21 -10.52
CA GLY A 131 -12.08 8.18 -9.57
C GLY A 131 -11.24 6.90 -9.70
N LEU A 132 -11.89 5.73 -9.80
CA LEU A 132 -11.19 4.45 -9.98
C LEU A 132 -10.33 4.42 -11.25
N ILE A 133 -10.87 4.86 -12.38
CA ILE A 133 -10.17 4.85 -13.67
C ILE A 133 -8.98 5.82 -13.62
N GLY A 134 -9.17 7.01 -13.05
CA GLY A 134 -8.11 8.01 -12.89
C GLY A 134 -6.96 7.51 -12.02
N ILE A 135 -7.26 6.90 -10.87
CA ILE A 135 -6.23 6.34 -9.99
C ILE A 135 -5.52 5.14 -10.65
N LEU A 136 -6.25 4.25 -11.33
CA LEU A 136 -5.63 3.15 -12.08
C LEU A 136 -4.66 3.65 -13.14
N LEU A 137 -5.08 4.64 -13.94
CA LEU A 137 -4.22 5.28 -14.94
C LEU A 137 -2.96 5.86 -14.30
N LEU A 138 -3.08 6.54 -13.16
CA LEU A 138 -1.93 7.07 -12.41
C LEU A 138 -0.93 5.96 -12.03
N TYR A 139 -1.40 4.82 -11.53
CA TYR A 139 -0.55 3.68 -11.20
C TYR A 139 0.16 3.08 -12.43
N PHE A 140 -0.56 2.90 -13.54
CA PHE A 140 0.02 2.38 -14.79
C PHE A 140 1.02 3.36 -15.41
N ILE A 141 0.71 4.66 -15.43
CA ILE A 141 1.63 5.70 -15.92
C ILE A 141 2.90 5.72 -15.06
N THR A 142 2.77 5.63 -13.75
CA THR A 142 3.93 5.60 -12.83
C THR A 142 4.80 4.39 -13.08
N TYR A 143 4.20 3.21 -13.25
CA TYR A 143 4.92 2.00 -13.64
C TYR A 143 5.67 2.22 -14.97
N TYR A 144 4.98 2.74 -15.98
CA TYR A 144 5.57 3.01 -17.30
C TYR A 144 6.76 3.99 -17.20
N ILE A 145 6.60 5.13 -16.52
CA ILE A 145 7.64 6.15 -16.37
C ILE A 145 8.86 5.55 -15.65
N ILE A 146 8.66 4.91 -14.50
CA ILE A 146 9.79 4.33 -13.76
C ILE A 146 10.46 3.24 -14.60
N TRP A 147 9.69 2.37 -15.26
CA TRP A 147 10.24 1.23 -15.99
C TRP A 147 10.90 1.61 -17.32
N LYS A 148 10.35 2.55 -18.09
CA LYS A 148 10.86 2.93 -19.42
C LYS A 148 11.73 4.18 -19.41
N ALA A 149 11.39 5.20 -18.62
CA ALA A 149 12.08 6.49 -18.68
C ALA A 149 13.27 6.61 -17.71
N ILE A 150 13.21 5.97 -16.53
CA ILE A 150 14.24 6.09 -15.46
C ILE A 150 15.22 4.92 -15.46
#